data_AF-X6NZ37-F1
#
_entry.id   AF-X6NZ37-F1
#
_cell.length_a   1.000
_cell.length_b   1.000
_cell.length_c   1.000
_cell.angle_alpha   90.00
_cell.angle_beta   90.00
_cell.angle_gamma   90.00
#
_symmetry.space_group_name_H-M   'P 1'
#
loop_
_entity.id
_entity.type
_entity.pdbx_description
1 polymer ?
#
loop_
_entity_poly.entity_id
_entity_poly.type
_entity_poly.pdbx_seq_one_letter_code
_entity_poly.pdbx_strand_id
1 'polypeptide(L)'
;MPTTKNVKRVKKKNPAVATDAANSLKEQESRHPGIGCLYLSDKELNRYGLKAGDGLLDVYPHKYIEKTFIIEEIEFMGKMSAFEPFKTVFQSFEGDKFLFVWDPGQTVQKDCNFFFCYNQQTLQEQQQVVNNKTVSARRAKDYII
;
A
#
# COMPACT_ATOMS: atom_id res chain seq x y z
N MET A 1 21.30 41.00 55.23
CA MET A 1 20.38 40.79 54.09
C MET A 1 20.58 39.38 53.58
N PRO A 2 19.54 38.53 53.56
CA PRO A 2 19.68 37.12 53.20
C PRO A 2 19.65 36.89 51.69
N THR A 3 20.49 35.95 51.27
CA THR A 3 20.71 35.45 49.91
C THR A 3 19.55 34.58 49.42
N THR A 4 19.03 34.85 48.22
CA THR A 4 18.08 33.97 47.51
C THR A 4 18.76 33.20 46.38
N LYS A 5 18.43 31.91 46.37
CA LYS A 5 19.08 30.80 45.67
C LYS A 5 18.69 30.75 44.19
N ASN A 6 19.68 30.46 43.35
CA ASN A 6 19.55 30.23 41.92
C ASN A 6 19.17 28.75 41.67
N VAL A 7 17.96 28.47 41.16
CA VAL A 7 17.48 27.10 40.88
C VAL A 7 17.90 26.71 39.46
N LYS A 8 18.98 25.93 39.33
CA LYS A 8 19.38 25.28 38.06
C LYS A 8 18.39 24.16 37.73
N ARG A 9 17.61 24.34 36.66
CA ARG A 9 16.71 23.33 36.08
C ARG A 9 17.56 22.29 35.33
N VAL A 10 17.77 21.12 35.93
CA VAL A 10 18.39 19.97 35.27
C VAL A 10 17.39 19.38 34.28
N LYS A 11 17.64 19.52 32.97
CA LYS A 11 16.93 18.78 31.93
C LYS A 11 17.36 17.31 32.00
N LYS A 12 16.50 16.45 32.55
CA LYS A 12 16.61 14.99 32.41
C LYS A 12 16.56 14.65 30.92
N LYS A 13 17.65 14.12 30.38
CA LYS A 13 17.66 13.34 29.14
C LYS A 13 16.84 12.07 29.43
N ASN A 14 15.71 11.88 28.75
CA ASN A 14 15.09 10.57 28.63
C ASN A 14 15.90 9.77 27.60
N PRO A 15 16.50 8.62 27.98
CA PRO A 15 16.92 7.62 27.02
C PRO A 15 15.75 6.67 26.74
N ALA A 16 15.79 6.05 25.56
CA ALA A 16 14.93 4.94 25.12
C ALA A 16 13.50 5.32 24.68
N VAL A 17 13.27 5.37 23.36
CA VAL A 17 12.44 4.38 22.67
C VAL A 17 13.04 4.19 21.28
N ALA A 18 13.90 3.18 21.14
CA ALA A 18 14.41 2.70 19.86
C ALA A 18 13.96 1.25 19.73
N THR A 19 12.65 1.04 19.61
CA THR A 19 12.07 -0.32 19.62
C THR A 19 10.72 -0.41 18.92
N ASP A 20 10.45 0.36 17.86
CA ASP A 20 9.15 0.30 17.15
C ASP A 20 9.25 0.02 15.64
N ALA A 21 10.40 -0.39 15.11
CA ALA A 21 10.52 -0.71 13.68
C ALA A 21 10.20 -2.17 13.34
N ALA A 22 10.31 -3.10 14.30
CA ALA A 22 10.14 -4.54 14.03
C ALA A 22 8.71 -5.06 14.24
N ASN A 23 7.83 -4.27 14.88
CA ASN A 23 6.47 -4.72 15.20
C ASN A 23 5.41 -4.26 14.18
N SER A 24 5.65 -3.16 13.45
CA SER A 24 4.71 -2.68 12.42
C SER A 24 4.60 -3.58 11.19
N LEU A 25 5.58 -4.45 10.92
CA LEU A 25 5.55 -5.35 9.77
C LEU A 25 4.55 -6.51 9.92
N LYS A 26 4.24 -6.93 11.16
CA LYS A 26 3.39 -8.12 11.38
C LYS A 26 1.89 -7.87 11.25
N GLU A 27 1.45 -6.61 11.30
CA GLU A 27 0.02 -6.27 11.30
C GLU A 27 -0.52 -5.96 9.91
N GLN A 28 0.36 -5.76 8.92
CA GLN A 28 -0.01 -5.39 7.55
C GLN A 28 0.17 -6.53 6.53
N GLU A 29 0.70 -7.67 6.94
CA GLU A 29 0.60 -8.89 6.15
C GLU A 29 -0.86 -9.34 6.14
N SER A 30 -1.44 -9.42 4.94
CA SER A 30 -2.81 -9.90 4.81
C SER A 30 -2.90 -11.35 5.30
N ARG A 31 -4.10 -11.79 5.67
CA ARG A 31 -4.35 -13.20 6.02
C ARG A 31 -4.06 -14.15 4.86
N HIS A 32 -3.77 -13.62 3.66
CA HIS A 32 -3.48 -14.36 2.45
C HIS A 32 -1.98 -14.36 2.17
N PRO A 33 -1.32 -15.53 2.18
CA PRO A 33 0.09 -15.62 1.84
C PRO A 33 0.32 -15.15 0.41
N GLY A 34 1.29 -14.25 0.20
CA GLY A 34 1.59 -13.69 -1.12
C GLY A 34 0.85 -12.40 -1.48
N ILE A 35 -0.02 -11.89 -0.60
CA ILE A 35 -0.78 -10.64 -0.81
C ILE A 35 -0.42 -9.60 0.26
N GLY A 36 -0.08 -8.40 -0.19
CA GLY A 36 0.05 -7.21 0.65
C GLY A 36 -1.16 -6.31 0.45
N CYS A 37 -1.69 -5.74 1.54
CA CYS A 37 -2.87 -4.90 1.51
C CYS A 37 -2.54 -3.48 1.93
N LEU A 38 -3.12 -2.50 1.25
CA LEU A 38 -2.95 -1.10 1.61
C LEU A 38 -4.23 -0.31 1.39
N TYR A 39 -4.29 0.81 2.10
CA TYR A 39 -5.28 1.83 1.86
C TYR A 39 -4.65 2.94 1.02
N LEU A 40 -5.30 3.30 -0.08
CA LEU A 40 -4.95 4.44 -0.92
C LEU A 40 -6.05 5.49 -0.87
N SER A 41 -5.69 6.70 -0.48
CA SER A 41 -6.54 7.89 -0.58
C SER A 41 -6.71 8.35 -2.02
N ASP A 42 -7.74 9.14 -2.32
CA ASP A 42 -7.97 9.68 -3.68
C ASP A 42 -6.74 10.42 -4.26
N LYS A 43 -5.95 11.10 -3.42
CA LYS A 43 -4.72 11.77 -3.86
C LYS A 43 -3.69 10.78 -4.39
N GLU A 44 -3.53 9.65 -3.70
CA GLU A 44 -2.61 8.59 -4.11
C GLU A 44 -3.14 7.84 -5.33
N LEU A 45 -4.46 7.61 -5.42
CA LEU A 45 -5.07 7.04 -6.63
C LEU A 45 -4.78 7.87 -7.88
N ASN A 46 -4.90 9.19 -7.76
CA ASN A 46 -4.55 10.10 -8.85
C ASN A 46 -3.05 10.06 -9.16
N ARG A 47 -2.19 10.13 -8.13
CA ARG A 47 -0.73 10.09 -8.31
C ARG A 47 -0.25 8.82 -9.01
N TYR A 48 -0.79 7.66 -8.63
CA TYR A 48 -0.41 6.36 -9.19
C TYR A 48 -1.17 6.04 -10.49
N GLY A 49 -2.05 6.96 -10.94
CA GLY A 49 -2.89 6.80 -12.12
C GLY A 49 -3.82 5.59 -12.02
N LEU A 50 -4.27 5.26 -10.80
CA LEU A 50 -5.28 4.25 -10.52
C LEU A 50 -6.69 4.84 -10.66
N LYS A 51 -6.82 6.16 -10.76
CA LYS A 51 -8.08 6.85 -11.01
C LYS A 51 -8.45 6.81 -12.50
N ALA A 52 -9.70 6.44 -12.80
CA ALA A 52 -10.25 6.40 -14.16
C ALA A 52 -11.11 7.63 -14.49
N GLY A 53 -11.53 8.41 -13.49
CA GLY A 53 -12.40 9.59 -13.63
C GLY A 53 -12.54 10.37 -12.32
N ASP A 54 -13.34 11.43 -12.33
CA ASP A 54 -13.51 12.31 -11.17
C ASP A 54 -14.45 11.73 -10.09
N GLY A 55 -15.22 10.69 -10.43
CA GLY A 55 -16.13 10.03 -9.48
C GLY A 55 -15.38 9.29 -8.38
N LEU A 56 -15.97 9.22 -7.18
CA LEU A 56 -15.37 8.52 -6.04
C LEU A 56 -15.04 7.05 -6.36
N LEU A 57 -15.91 6.38 -7.11
CA LEU A 57 -15.76 4.96 -7.49
C LEU A 57 -15.10 4.76 -8.86
N ASP A 58 -14.66 5.82 -9.53
CA ASP A 58 -14.00 5.74 -10.83
C ASP A 58 -12.53 5.34 -10.65
N VAL A 59 -12.31 4.07 -10.32
CA VAL A 59 -11.00 3.49 -10.04
C VAL A 59 -10.78 2.31 -10.98
N TYR A 60 -9.59 2.22 -11.56
CA TYR A 60 -9.22 1.08 -12.38
C TYR A 60 -9.26 -0.20 -11.54
N PRO A 61 -9.98 -1.25 -11.98
CA PRO A 61 -10.10 -2.49 -11.21
C PRO A 61 -8.76 -3.15 -10.90
N HIS A 62 -7.78 -2.93 -11.78
CA HIS A 62 -6.42 -3.40 -11.61
C HIS A 62 -5.45 -2.55 -12.43
N LYS A 63 -4.18 -2.52 -12.02
CA LYS A 63 -3.10 -1.87 -12.76
C LYS A 63 -1.75 -2.48 -12.40
N TYR A 64 -0.86 -2.53 -13.38
CA TYR A 64 0.54 -2.84 -13.13
C TYR A 64 1.31 -1.56 -12.79
N ILE A 65 2.05 -1.59 -11.69
CA ILE A 65 2.94 -0.49 -11.27
C ILE A 65 4.38 -1.02 -11.29
N GLU A 66 5.28 -0.25 -11.88
CA GLU A 66 6.71 -0.59 -11.94
C GLU A 66 7.31 -0.60 -10.54
N LYS A 67 8.13 -1.61 -10.25
CA LYS A 67 8.90 -1.72 -9.00
C LYS A 67 9.82 -0.52 -8.81
N THR A 68 10.44 -0.04 -9.88
CA THR A 68 11.33 1.14 -9.85
C THR A 68 10.58 2.38 -9.35
N PHE A 69 9.40 2.65 -9.90
CA PHE A 69 8.54 3.75 -9.45
C PHE A 69 8.18 3.65 -7.96
N ILE A 70 7.83 2.45 -7.47
CA ILE A 70 7.50 2.23 -6.06
C ILE A 70 8.72 2.53 -5.17
N ILE A 71 9.90 2.03 -5.54
CA ILE A 71 11.13 2.25 -4.79
C ILE A 71 11.48 3.74 -4.76
N GLU A 72 11.42 4.43 -5.91
CA GLU A 72 11.66 5.87 -6.01
C GLU A 72 10.68 6.69 -5.15
N GLU A 73 9.39 6.33 -5.14
CA GLU A 73 8.38 6.98 -4.29
C GLU A 73 8.68 6.78 -2.80
N ILE A 74 9.09 5.57 -2.39
CA ILE A 74 9.51 5.29 -1.00
C ILE A 74 10.76 6.10 -0.64
N GLU A 75 11.73 6.22 -1.55
CA GLU A 75 12.94 7.00 -1.32
C GLU A 75 12.64 8.50 -1.22
N PHE A 76 11.74 9.01 -2.06
CA PHE A 76 11.36 10.41 -2.09
C PHE A 76 10.49 10.81 -0.90
N MET A 77 9.46 10.02 -0.57
CA MET A 77 8.51 10.35 0.50
C MET A 77 8.91 9.79 1.87
N GLY A 78 9.79 8.79 1.92
CA GLY A 78 10.12 8.07 3.14
C GLY A 78 8.88 7.50 3.81
N LYS A 79 8.75 7.74 5.13
CA LYS A 79 7.65 7.27 5.97
C LYS A 79 6.26 7.79 5.59
N MET A 80 6.19 8.77 4.69
CA MET A 80 4.91 9.30 4.20
C MET A 80 4.39 8.52 2.98
N SER A 81 5.17 7.60 2.42
CA SER A 81 4.73 6.73 1.33
C SER A 81 3.79 5.65 1.84
N ALA A 82 2.67 5.42 1.15
CA ALA A 82 1.80 4.26 1.40
C ALA A 82 2.53 2.92 1.20
N PHE A 83 3.64 2.92 0.47
CA PHE A 83 4.44 1.74 0.17
C PHE A 83 5.55 1.48 1.18
N GLU A 84 5.87 2.43 2.07
CA GLU A 84 6.97 2.31 3.03
C GLU A 84 6.88 1.06 3.92
N PRO A 85 5.70 0.69 4.46
CA PRO A 85 5.57 -0.51 5.29
C PRO A 85 5.95 -1.80 4.57
N PHE A 86 5.85 -1.81 3.24
CA PHE A 86 6.13 -2.97 2.39
C PHE A 86 7.46 -2.84 1.66
N LYS A 87 8.33 -1.90 2.04
CA LYS A 87 9.61 -1.66 1.36
C LYS A 87 10.44 -2.92 1.18
N THR A 88 10.54 -3.74 2.22
CA THR A 88 11.29 -5.00 2.17
C THR A 88 10.71 -5.99 1.16
N VAL A 89 9.38 -6.08 1.08
CA VAL A 89 8.66 -6.91 0.11
C VAL A 89 8.90 -6.41 -1.31
N PHE A 90 8.81 -5.10 -1.54
CA PHE A 90 9.07 -4.53 -2.86
C PHE A 90 10.52 -4.76 -3.31
N GLN A 91 11.47 -4.67 -2.38
CA GLN A 91 12.89 -4.92 -2.67
C GLN A 91 13.17 -6.40 -2.98
N SER A 92 12.56 -7.33 -2.24
CA SER A 92 12.82 -8.77 -2.39
C SER A 92 12.11 -9.42 -3.57
N PHE A 93 11.06 -8.80 -4.11
CA PHE A 93 10.34 -9.34 -5.27
C PHE A 93 11.22 -9.39 -6.52
N GLU A 94 11.24 -10.54 -7.20
CA GLU A 94 12.08 -10.74 -8.40
C GLU A 94 11.52 -10.11 -9.66
N GLY A 95 10.22 -9.78 -9.69
CA GLY A 95 9.58 -9.18 -10.86
C GLY A 95 9.76 -7.66 -10.97
N ASP A 96 9.61 -7.15 -12.18
CA ASP A 96 9.73 -5.72 -12.47
C ASP A 96 8.45 -4.93 -12.15
N LYS A 97 7.30 -5.60 -12.06
CA LYS A 97 5.98 -4.98 -11.93
C LYS A 97 5.12 -5.69 -10.92
N PHE A 98 4.38 -4.90 -10.14
CA PHE A 98 3.38 -5.38 -9.21
C PHE A 98 1.98 -5.19 -9.77
N LEU A 99 1.16 -6.22 -9.65
CA LEU A 99 -0.28 -6.13 -9.95
C LEU A 99 -1.00 -5.59 -8.73
N PHE A 100 -1.54 -4.37 -8.83
CA PHE A 100 -2.45 -3.78 -7.86
C PHE A 100 -3.88 -4.04 -8.29
N VAL A 101 -4.74 -4.43 -7.35
CA VAL A 101 -6.15 -4.75 -7.58
C VAL A 101 -7.00 -3.98 -6.58
N TRP A 102 -8.04 -3.31 -7.10
CA TRP A 102 -9.03 -2.60 -6.30
C TRP A 102 -9.99 -3.60 -5.66
N ASP A 103 -10.13 -3.51 -4.34
CA ASP A 103 -11.05 -4.32 -3.53
C ASP A 103 -12.00 -3.42 -2.74
N PRO A 104 -13.05 -2.89 -3.37
CA PRO A 104 -14.00 -1.99 -2.70
C PRO A 104 -14.83 -2.72 -1.64
N GLY A 105 -14.91 -4.06 -1.74
CA GLY A 105 -15.62 -4.91 -0.79
C GLY A 105 -14.79 -5.26 0.45
N GLN A 106 -13.51 -4.89 0.48
CA GLN A 106 -12.58 -5.24 1.56
C GLN A 106 -12.59 -6.74 1.88
N THR A 107 -12.70 -7.55 0.82
CA THR A 107 -12.83 -9.00 0.89
C THR A 107 -11.56 -9.68 1.37
N VAL A 108 -10.40 -9.12 1.02
CA VAL A 108 -9.09 -9.65 1.40
C VAL A 108 -8.70 -9.21 2.81
N GLN A 109 -8.85 -7.91 3.11
CA GLN A 109 -8.54 -7.34 4.41
C GLN A 109 -9.43 -6.13 4.68
N LYS A 110 -9.98 -6.07 5.90
CA LYS A 110 -10.73 -4.89 6.37
C LYS A 110 -9.83 -3.67 6.37
N ASP A 111 -10.43 -2.52 6.08
CA ASP A 111 -9.80 -1.20 6.05
C ASP A 111 -8.73 -1.01 4.96
N CYS A 112 -8.62 -1.94 4.00
CA CYS A 112 -7.79 -1.82 2.81
C CYS A 112 -8.68 -1.79 1.56
N ASN A 113 -8.44 -0.83 0.65
CA ASN A 113 -9.16 -0.73 -0.62
C ASN A 113 -8.35 -1.26 -1.81
N PHE A 114 -7.07 -1.56 -1.59
CA PHE A 114 -6.18 -2.16 -2.58
C PHE A 114 -5.41 -3.33 -1.98
N PHE A 115 -5.09 -4.27 -2.85
CA PHE A 115 -4.08 -5.28 -2.56
C PHE A 115 -3.14 -5.46 -3.74
N PHE A 116 -1.93 -5.96 -3.46
CA PHE A 116 -0.93 -6.29 -4.47
C PHE A 116 -0.37 -7.69 -4.25
N CYS A 117 0.02 -8.34 -5.34
CA CYS A 117 0.62 -9.66 -5.32
C CYS A 117 2.15 -9.54 -5.25
N TYR A 118 2.78 -10.13 -4.25
CA TYR A 118 4.25 -10.19 -4.11
C TYR A 118 4.82 -11.60 -4.25
N ASN A 119 3.99 -12.59 -4.54
CA ASN A 119 4.41 -13.93 -4.93
C ASN A 119 3.97 -14.21 -6.36
N GLN A 120 4.83 -14.84 -7.15
CA GLN A 120 4.55 -15.22 -8.54
C GLN A 120 3.34 -16.14 -8.66
N GLN A 121 3.14 -17.07 -7.74
CA GLN A 121 1.98 -17.97 -7.75
C GLN A 121 0.68 -17.16 -7.62
N THR A 122 0.59 -16.29 -6.61
CA THR A 122 -0.57 -15.44 -6.36
C THR A 122 -0.82 -14.47 -7.51
N LEU A 123 0.24 -13.94 -8.12
CA LEU A 123 0.15 -13.07 -9.28
C LEU A 123 -0.49 -13.80 -10.46
N GLN A 124 -0.09 -15.04 -10.74
CA GLN A 124 -0.68 -15.85 -11.81
C GLN A 124 -2.17 -16.15 -11.55
N GLU A 125 -2.51 -16.56 -10.32
CA GLU A 125 -3.90 -16.82 -9.93
C GLU A 125 -4.77 -15.57 -10.10
N GLN A 126 -4.33 -14.42 -9.59
CA GLN A 126 -5.09 -13.18 -9.70
C GLN A 126 -5.15 -12.66 -11.13
N GLN A 127 -4.10 -12.87 -11.93
CA GLN A 127 -4.13 -12.49 -13.34
C GLN A 127 -5.20 -13.28 -14.12
N GLN A 128 -5.40 -14.57 -13.79
CA GLN A 128 -6.50 -15.34 -14.37
C GLN A 128 -7.87 -14.80 -13.94
N VAL A 129 -8.05 -14.47 -12.66
CA VAL A 129 -9.30 -13.88 -12.15
C VAL A 129 -9.60 -12.56 -12.85
N VAL A 130 -8.60 -11.69 -12.96
CA VAL A 130 -8.70 -10.38 -13.61
C VAL A 130 -9.02 -10.53 -15.11
N ASN A 131 -8.35 -11.44 -15.80
CA ASN A 131 -8.60 -11.72 -17.22
C ASN A 131 -10.02 -12.25 -17.44
N ASN A 132 -10.49 -13.20 -16.61
CA ASN A 132 -11.83 -13.76 -16.71
C ASN A 132 -12.94 -12.71 -16.47
N LYS A 133 -12.73 -11.81 -15.49
CA LYS A 133 -13.64 -10.68 -15.24
C LYS A 133 -13.67 -9.69 -16.41
N THR A 134 -12.52 -9.42 -17.01
CA THR A 134 -12.39 -8.49 -18.15
C THR A 134 -13.05 -9.04 -19.40
N VAL A 135 -12.92 -10.34 -19.68
CA VAL A 135 -13.59 -11.02 -20.81
C VAL A 135 -15.11 -11.05 -20.62
N SER A 136 -15.58 -11.34 -19.40
CA SER A 136 -17.01 -11.38 -19.09
C SER A 136 -17.66 -9.99 -19.19
N ALA A 137 -16.95 -8.94 -18.76
CA ALA A 137 -17.42 -7.55 -18.87
C ALA A 137 -17.51 -7.05 -20.33
N ARG A 138 -16.68 -7.58 -21.24
CA ARG A 138 -16.75 -7.26 -22.67
C ARG A 138 -17.95 -7.92 -23.35
N ARG A 139 -18.22 -9.19 -23.06
CA ARG A 139 -19.40 -9.91 -23.61
C ARG A 139 -20.74 -9.32 -23.19
N ALA A 140 -20.83 -8.72 -21.99
CA ALA A 140 -22.06 -8.10 -21.52
C ALA A 140 -22.40 -6.77 -22.25
N LYS A 141 -21.40 -6.07 -22.81
CA LYS A 141 -21.61 -4.82 -23.56
C LYS A 141 -22.14 -5.06 -24.98
N ASP A 142 -21.92 -6.25 -25.53
CA ASP A 142 -22.36 -6.62 -26.88
C ASP A 142 -23.82 -7.13 -26.93
N TYR A 143 -24.52 -7.17 -25.78
CA TYR A 143 -25.88 -7.71 -25.65
C TYR A 143 -26.96 -6.66 -25.33
N ILE A 144 -26.63 -5.37 -25.43
CA ILE A 144 -27.62 -4.28 -25.38
C ILE A 144 -27.88 -3.84 -26.82
N ILE A 145 -28.86 -4.49 -27.46
CA ILE A 145 -29.53 -4.03 -28.68
C ILE A 145 -30.97 -3.71 -28.29
#